data_AF-A0A929JYE7-F1
#
_entry.id   AF-A0A929JYE7-F1
#
_cell.length_a   1.000
_cell.length_b   1.000
_cell.length_c   1.000
_cell.angle_alpha   90.00
_cell.angle_beta   90.00
_cell.angle_gamma   90.00
#
_symmetry.space_group_name_H-M   'P 1'
#
loop_
_entity.id
_entity.type
_entity.pdbx_description
1 polymer ?
#
loop_
_entity_poly.entity_id
_entity_poly.type
_entity_poly.pdbx_seq_one_letter_code
_entity_poly.pdbx_strand_id
1 'polypeptide(L)' 'MAEKKAFILRINPDMLKEVEGWAAEEFRSTNGQIEYLLQQALNARKKTKKKKDTP' A
#
# COMPACT_ATOMS: atom_id res chain seq x y z
N MET A 1 -7.72 6.41 17.41
CA MET A 1 -7.02 6.43 16.10
C MET A 1 -5.79 5.56 16.25
N ALA A 2 -5.56 4.61 15.33
CA ALA A 2 -4.33 3.82 15.34
C ALA A 2 -3.13 4.78 15.18
N GLU A 3 -2.10 4.59 15.99
CA GLU A 3 -0.89 5.41 15.96
C GLU A 3 -0.23 5.29 14.57
N LYS A 4 -0.10 6.42 13.86
CA LYS A 4 0.60 6.48 12.57
C LYS A 4 2.05 6.87 12.81
N LYS A 5 2.97 5.95 12.55
CA LYS A 5 4.41 6.19 12.65
C LYS A 5 4.95 6.70 11.31
N ALA A 6 5.52 7.90 11.31
CA ALA A 6 6.25 8.42 10.16
C ALA A 6 7.56 7.64 9.95
N PHE A 7 7.89 7.34 8.71
CA PHE A 7 9.15 6.70 8.33
C PHE A 7 9.64 7.22 6.98
N ILE A 8 10.94 7.16 6.75
CA ILE A 8 11.55 7.54 5.47
C ILE A 8 11.44 6.35 4.52
N LEU A 9 10.77 6.55 3.39
CA LEU A 9 10.68 5.56 2.31
C LEU A 9 11.65 5.94 1.19
N ARG A 10 12.57 5.03 0.86
CA ARG A 10 13.38 5.13 -0.36
C ARG A 10 12.59 4.44 -1.48
N ILE A 11 12.23 5.22 -2.50
CA ILE A 11 11.39 4.78 -3.61
C ILE A 11 11.97 5.32 -4.92
N ASN A 12 11.81 4.59 -6.01
CA ASN A 12 12.12 5.11 -7.34
C ASN A 12 11.20 6.32 -7.62
N PRO A 13 11.74 7.47 -8.07
CA PRO A 13 10.95 8.67 -8.35
C PRO A 13 9.87 8.46 -9.41
N ASP A 14 10.12 7.64 -10.44
CA ASP A 14 9.14 7.37 -11.49
C ASP A 14 7.95 6.60 -10.93
N MET A 15 8.22 5.61 -10.07
CA MET A 15 7.18 4.86 -9.37
C MET A 15 6.37 5.75 -8.42
N LEU A 16 7.01 6.71 -7.73
CA LEU A 16 6.28 7.66 -6.90
C LEU A 16 5.33 8.52 -7.75
N LYS A 17 5.78 8.99 -8.91
CA LYS A 17 4.97 9.80 -9.83
C LYS A 17 3.75 9.04 -10.35
N GLU A 18 3.91 7.76 -10.66
CA GLU A 18 2.77 6.88 -11.03
C GLU A 18 1.77 6.74 -9.88
N VAL A 19 2.26 6.55 -8.65
CA VAL A 19 1.41 6.46 -7.46
C VAL A 19 0.69 7.78 -7.17
N GLU A 20 1.35 8.93 -7.37
CA GLU A 20 0.74 10.26 -7.24
C GLU A 20 -0.38 10.49 -8.27
N GLY A 21 -0.16 10.10 -9.52
CA GLY A 21 -1.18 10.16 -10.57
C GLY A 21 -2.40 9.33 -10.21
N TRP A 22 -2.19 8.07 -9.80
CA TRP A 22 -3.27 7.19 -9.37
C TRP A 22 -4.02 7.74 -8.14
N ALA A 23 -3.29 8.30 -7.16
CA ALA A 23 -3.91 8.93 -6.00
C ALA A 23 -4.81 10.10 -6.40
N ALA A 24 -4.38 10.93 -7.36
CA ALA A 24 -5.16 12.05 -7.87
C ALA A 24 -6.43 11.60 -8.60
N GLU A 25 -6.35 10.55 -9.42
CA GLU A 25 -7.50 9.95 -10.12
C GLU A 25 -8.56 9.42 -9.15
N GLU A 26 -8.15 8.90 -7.99
CA GLU A 26 -9.05 8.37 -6.96
C GLU A 26 -9.42 9.39 -5.86
N PHE A 27 -9.06 10.67 -6.05
CA PHE A 27 -9.27 11.76 -5.08
C PHE A 27 -8.72 11.45 -3.67
N ARG A 28 -7.53 10.86 -3.62
CA ARG A 28 -6.81 10.52 -2.38
C ARG A 28 -5.49 11.26 -2.27
N SER A 29 -4.96 11.36 -1.05
CA SER A 29 -3.58 11.78 -0.85
C SER A 29 -2.62 10.66 -1.24
N THR A 30 -1.41 11.00 -1.67
CA THR A 30 -0.34 10.04 -1.99
C THR A 30 -0.08 9.08 -0.83
N ASN A 31 0.00 9.60 0.40
CA ASN A 31 0.17 8.77 1.60
C ASN A 31 -1.01 7.82 1.82
N GLY A 32 -2.24 8.29 1.59
CA GLY A 32 -3.44 7.45 1.67
C GLY A 32 -3.44 6.32 0.63
N GLN A 33 -2.97 6.63 -0.58
CA GLN A 33 -2.85 5.63 -1.65
C GLN A 33 -1.77 4.60 -1.33
N ILE A 34 -0.61 5.02 -0.85
CA ILE A 34 0.45 4.10 -0.39
C ILE A 34 -0.06 3.20 0.73
N GLU A 35 -0.76 3.76 1.73
CA GLU A 35 -1.35 2.97 2.83
C GLU A 35 -2.35 1.93 2.30
N TYR A 36 -3.23 2.31 1.38
CA TYR A 36 -4.20 1.42 0.74
C TYR A 36 -3.54 0.27 -0.01
N LEU A 37 -2.53 0.55 -0.83
CA LEU A 37 -1.79 -0.46 -1.59
C LEU A 37 -1.07 -1.45 -0.68
N LEU A 38 -0.43 -0.95 0.38
CA LEU A 38 0.23 -1.80 1.37
C LEU A 38 -0.77 -2.71 2.10
N GLN A 39 -1.94 -2.19 2.47
CA GLN A 39 -3.00 -2.99 3.08
C GLN A 39 -3.50 -4.10 2.14
N GLN A 40 -3.71 -3.78 0.86
CA GLN A 40 -4.09 -4.77 -0.14
C GLN A 40 -3.03 -5.87 -0.30
N ALA A 41 -1.77 -5.51 -0.43
CA ALA A 41 -0.65 -6.45 -0.55
C ALA A 41 -0.54 -7.37 0.68
N LEU A 42 -0.68 -6.81 1.89
CA LEU A 42 -0.67 -7.58 3.13
C LEU A 42 -1.86 -8.55 3.21
N ASN A 43 -3.06 -8.11 2.81
CA ASN A 43 -4.25 -8.95 2.80
C ASN A 43 -4.13 -10.09 1.77
N ALA A 44 -3.62 -9.81 0.57
CA ALA A 44 -3.33 -10.82 -0.45
C ALA A 44 -2.29 -11.85 0.05
N ARG A 45 -1.23 -11.39 0.71
CA ARG A 45 -0.21 -12.27 1.32
C ARG A 45 -0.79 -13.15 2.44
N LYS A 46 -1.70 -12.62 3.27
CA LYS A 46 -2.37 -13.41 4.33
C LYS A 46 -3.30 -14.46 3.74
N LYS A 47 -4.07 -14.12 2.68
CA LYS A 47 -4.95 -15.06 1.98
C LYS A 47 -4.16 -16.21 1.34
N THR A 48 -3.03 -15.90 0.70
CA THR A 48 -2.16 -16.92 0.09
C THR A 48 -1.50 -17.84 1.11
N LYS A 49 -1.17 -17.35 2.31
CA LYS A 49 -0.70 -18.22 3.42
C LYS A 49 -1.79 -19.16 3.92
N LYS A 50 -3.01 -18.68 4.19
CA LYS A 50 -4.13 -19.54 4.63
C LYS A 50 -4.41 -20.70 3.66
N LYS A 51 -4.26 -20.48 2.34
CA LYS A 51 -4.45 -21.52 1.33
C LYS A 51 -3.35 -22.59 1.33
N LYS A 52 -2.16 -22.30 1.86
CA LYS A 52 -1.07 -23.28 2.03
C LYS A 52 -1.18 -24.10 3.31
N ASP A 53 -1.93 -23.62 4.29
CA ASP A 53 -2.10 -24.27 5.61
C ASP A 53 -3.34 -25.17 5.70
N THR A 54 -4.07 -25.37 4.59
CA THR A 54 -5.20 -26.32 4.52
C THR A 54 -4.77 -27.54 3.69
N PRO A 55 -4.75 -28.76 4.28
CA PRO A 55 -4.51 -30.01 3.55
C PRO A 55 -5.55 -30.26 2.44
#